data_AF-A0A953YGK8-F1
#
_entry.id   AF-A0A953YGK8-F1
#
_cell.length_a   1.000
_cell.length_b   1.000
_cell.length_c   1.000
_cell.angle_alpha   90.00
_cell.angle_beta   90.00
_cell.angle_gamma   90.00
#
_symmetry.space_group_name_H-M   'P 1'
#
loop_
_entity.id
_entity.type
_entity.pdbx_description
1 polymer ?
#
loop_
_entity_poly.entity_id
_entity_poly.type
_entity_poly.pdbx_seq_one_letter_code
_entity_poly.pdbx_strand_id
1 'polypeptide(L)'
;MIKTLSPPRLYLEPLDLLPRPSRPHADSVPALGGAVSALSIGIWRPDTPKPRTVLAAGELPAWLDTLDAGEREQARRVVDHWRRPPGFCGVPDGHDARPSLMGVVNLTPDSFYAHSRKPDIAAAIAHGRQLAAEGAAILDIGSQSTRPGSDLVAATERECAAALPVIRTLAAEGAVVSTDTLRPSVAEAAIAAGARIVNDVSGLMPAAALTDGAAVVIGHMRGNPTTMQRWPRSARGIFSLYDWFDARIAALTATGVARHRIAIDPGFGFGKGVHHNQAILQHLPLLSGLGVAIVIGVSRKASLGFIAGAPAAADRLPASLAAALVAEQGGAAILRVHDVAATRQALQIARFFR
;
A
#
# COMPACT_ATOMS: atom_id res chain seq x y z
N MET A 1 5.68 -1.01 -37.98
CA MET A 1 5.07 -0.31 -36.82
C MET A 1 6.16 0.32 -36.00
N ILE A 2 6.31 1.64 -36.09
CA ILE A 2 7.25 2.42 -35.28
C ILE A 2 6.74 2.32 -33.84
N LYS A 3 7.48 1.66 -32.94
CA LYS A 3 7.24 1.79 -31.50
C LYS A 3 7.40 3.28 -31.20
N THR A 4 6.30 3.99 -30.96
CA THR A 4 6.35 5.27 -30.25
C THR A 4 6.95 4.95 -28.87
N LEU A 5 8.26 5.14 -28.76
CA LEU A 5 8.96 5.15 -27.48
C LEU A 5 8.25 6.23 -26.67
N SER A 6 7.62 5.84 -25.56
CA SER A 6 7.17 6.82 -24.57
C SER A 6 8.34 7.77 -24.26
N PRO A 7 8.09 9.07 -24.06
CA PRO A 7 9.16 10.00 -23.73
C PRO A 7 9.98 9.48 -22.53
N PRO A 8 11.29 9.72 -22.51
CA PRO A 8 12.16 9.23 -21.44
C PRO A 8 11.62 9.69 -20.09
N ARG A 9 11.34 8.74 -19.21
CA ARG A 9 10.64 9.00 -17.95
C ARG A 9 11.63 9.31 -16.84
N LEU A 10 11.44 10.46 -16.19
CA LEU A 10 12.22 10.94 -15.07
C LEU A 10 11.62 10.46 -13.74
N TYR A 11 12.40 9.80 -12.88
CA TYR A 11 11.95 9.42 -11.55
C TYR A 11 12.76 10.13 -10.48
N LEU A 12 12.06 10.60 -9.46
CA LEU A 12 12.62 11.34 -8.35
C LEU A 12 12.33 10.57 -7.07
N GLU A 13 13.34 10.49 -6.21
CA GLU A 13 13.27 9.79 -4.94
C GLU A 13 13.89 10.67 -3.85
N PRO A 14 13.15 11.01 -2.78
CA PRO A 14 13.75 11.71 -1.67
C PRO A 14 14.65 10.73 -0.90
N LEU A 15 15.89 11.15 -0.64
CA LEU A 15 16.92 10.39 0.04
C LEU A 15 17.36 11.13 1.31
N ASP A 16 18.16 10.48 2.15
CA ASP A 16 18.71 11.04 3.39
C ASP A 16 17.62 11.71 4.24
N LEU A 17 16.59 10.91 4.55
CA LEU A 17 15.39 11.35 5.24
C LEU A 17 15.69 11.60 6.72
N LEU A 18 15.35 12.81 7.19
CA LEU A 18 15.47 13.21 8.58
C LEU A 18 14.10 13.51 9.19
N PRO A 19 13.87 13.18 10.48
CA PRO A 19 12.71 13.68 11.21
C PRO A 19 12.61 15.20 11.03
N ARG A 20 11.40 15.71 10.78
CA ARG A 20 11.24 17.14 10.44
C ARG A 20 11.61 18.01 11.66
N PRO A 21 12.66 18.85 11.56
CA PRO A 21 13.01 19.77 12.63
C PRO A 21 11.95 20.88 12.76
N SER A 22 11.86 21.48 13.95
CA SER A 22 10.96 22.61 14.25
C SER A 22 11.20 23.84 13.34
N ARG A 23 12.38 23.93 12.72
CA ARG A 23 12.71 24.86 11.63
C ARG A 23 13.25 24.08 10.42
N PRO A 24 12.68 24.23 9.21
CA PRO A 24 13.20 23.57 8.01
C PRO A 24 14.68 23.95 7.78
N HIS A 25 15.51 22.97 7.46
CA HIS A 25 16.88 23.26 6.98
C HIS A 25 16.76 23.95 5.62
N ALA A 26 17.53 25.03 5.41
CA ALA A 26 17.50 25.79 4.14
C ALA A 26 17.77 24.89 2.93
N ASP A 27 18.63 23.88 3.12
CA ASP A 27 19.01 22.91 2.09
C ASP A 27 18.21 21.59 2.17
N SER A 28 16.91 21.66 2.48
CA SER A 28 16.06 20.47 2.54
C SER A 28 14.75 20.65 1.81
N VAL A 29 14.19 19.53 1.32
CA VAL A 29 12.84 19.51 0.76
C VAL A 29 11.91 18.66 1.65
N PRO A 30 10.65 19.09 1.88
CA PRO A 30 9.68 18.23 2.55
C PRO A 30 9.49 16.95 1.76
N ALA A 31 9.46 15.82 2.46
CA ALA A 31 9.30 14.49 1.90
C ALA A 31 8.22 13.69 2.64
N LEU A 32 7.70 12.67 1.97
CA LEU A 32 6.71 11.72 2.51
C LEU A 32 5.48 12.40 3.12
N GLY A 33 4.92 13.38 2.41
CA GLY A 33 3.80 14.16 2.91
C GLY A 33 4.18 15.26 3.90
N GLY A 34 5.44 15.70 3.89
CA GLY A 34 5.96 16.73 4.77
C GLY A 34 6.21 16.27 6.22
N ALA A 35 6.17 14.97 6.50
CA ALA A 35 6.50 14.41 7.83
C ALA A 35 8.01 14.34 8.09
N VAL A 36 8.81 14.31 7.02
CA VAL A 36 10.27 14.29 7.08
C VAL A 36 10.85 15.31 6.11
N SER A 37 12.14 15.59 6.26
CA SER A 37 12.91 16.41 5.33
C SER A 37 13.92 15.54 4.61
N ALA A 38 14.03 15.67 3.29
CA ALA A 38 15.07 15.03 2.49
C ALA A 38 16.22 16.02 2.27
N LEU A 39 17.45 15.57 2.48
CA LEU A 39 18.66 16.35 2.22
C LEU A 39 19.21 16.15 0.81
N SER A 40 18.86 15.05 0.17
CA SER A 40 19.26 14.78 -1.21
C SER A 40 18.11 14.13 -1.99
N ILE A 41 18.22 14.19 -3.32
CA ILE A 41 17.21 13.70 -4.24
C ILE A 41 17.90 12.76 -5.24
N GLY A 42 17.49 11.50 -5.24
CA GLY A 42 17.85 10.55 -6.27
C GLY A 42 17.10 10.88 -7.55
N ILE A 43 17.84 11.12 -8.62
CA ILE A 43 17.30 11.34 -9.97
C ILE A 43 17.64 10.11 -10.80
N TRP A 44 16.62 9.42 -11.28
CA TRP A 44 16.77 8.21 -12.05
C TRP A 44 16.34 8.41 -13.50
N ARG A 45 17.22 8.00 -14.41
CA ARG A 45 17.04 8.02 -15.87
C ARG A 45 17.42 6.66 -16.44
N PRO A 46 16.59 5.61 -16.24
CA PRO A 46 16.98 4.20 -16.44
C PRO A 46 17.47 3.86 -17.85
N ASP A 47 17.08 4.65 -18.84
CA ASP A 47 17.40 4.44 -20.26
C ASP A 47 18.63 5.25 -20.73
N THR A 48 19.40 5.83 -19.81
CA THR A 48 20.55 6.70 -20.13
C THR A 48 21.88 6.14 -19.60
N PRO A 49 23.05 6.58 -20.14
CA PRO A 49 24.37 6.14 -19.67
C PRO A 49 24.68 6.47 -18.20
N LYS A 50 24.02 7.49 -17.64
CA LYS A 50 24.08 7.84 -16.21
C LYS A 50 22.71 7.57 -15.59
N PRO A 51 22.39 6.32 -15.24
CA PRO A 51 21.04 5.93 -14.86
C PRO A 51 20.59 6.50 -13.51
N ARG A 52 21.53 7.00 -12.70
CA ARG A 52 21.29 7.63 -11.42
C ARG A 52 22.24 8.80 -11.20
N THR A 53 21.70 9.93 -10.78
CA THR A 53 22.45 11.02 -10.15
C THR A 53 21.82 11.34 -8.79
N VAL A 54 22.59 11.97 -7.91
CA VAL A 54 22.11 12.47 -6.61
C VAL A 54 22.30 13.99 -6.62
N LEU A 55 21.23 14.70 -6.28
CA LEU A 55 21.19 16.16 -6.21
C LEU A 55 21.04 16.59 -4.75
N ALA A 56 21.77 17.59 -4.29
CA ALA A 56 21.50 18.16 -2.98
C ALA A 56 20.14 18.87 -3.00
N ALA A 57 19.32 18.73 -1.95
CA ALA A 57 17.96 19.26 -1.97
C ALA A 57 17.90 20.79 -2.14
N GLY A 58 18.91 21.53 -1.65
CA GLY A 58 19.05 22.98 -1.88
C GLY A 58 19.29 23.37 -3.34
N GLU A 59 19.80 22.46 -4.18
CA GLU A 59 20.07 22.70 -5.60
C GLU A 59 18.83 22.42 -6.49
N LEU A 60 17.73 21.93 -5.91
CA LEU A 60 16.52 21.56 -6.64
C LEU A 60 15.98 22.68 -7.54
N PRO A 61 15.86 23.95 -7.09
CA PRO A 61 15.34 25.01 -7.96
C PRO A 61 16.20 25.23 -9.20
N ALA A 62 17.52 25.34 -9.03
CA ALA A 62 18.45 25.54 -10.13
C ALA A 62 18.46 24.34 -11.09
N TRP A 63 18.40 23.12 -10.56
CA TRP A 63 18.30 21.92 -11.38
C TRP A 63 17.00 21.88 -12.21
N LEU A 64 15.84 22.24 -11.63
CA LEU A 64 14.57 22.31 -12.36
C LEU A 64 14.63 23.28 -13.56
N ASP A 65 15.40 24.36 -13.46
CA ASP A 65 15.56 25.32 -14.54
C ASP A 65 16.35 24.74 -15.72
N THR A 66 17.21 23.74 -15.48
CA THR A 66 17.98 23.04 -16.53
C THR A 66 17.17 22.07 -17.38
N LEU A 67 15.99 21.65 -16.91
CA LEU A 67 15.15 20.66 -17.58
C LEU A 67 14.39 21.26 -18.76
N ASP A 68 14.02 20.43 -19.74
CA ASP A 68 13.02 20.84 -20.73
C ASP A 68 11.63 21.03 -20.07
N ALA A 69 10.68 21.63 -20.80
CA ALA A 69 9.37 21.97 -20.25
C ALA A 69 8.60 20.75 -19.71
N GLY A 70 8.66 19.60 -20.39
CA GLY A 70 7.93 18.40 -20.00
C GLY A 70 8.55 17.71 -18.78
N GLU A 71 9.87 17.60 -18.76
CA GLU A 71 10.60 17.07 -17.60
C GLU A 71 10.44 17.97 -16.37
N ARG A 72 10.48 19.29 -16.55
CA ARG A 72 10.27 20.26 -15.47
C ARG A 72 8.88 20.14 -14.86
N GLU A 73 7.84 20.01 -15.69
CA GLU A 73 6.46 19.82 -15.23
C GLU A 73 6.31 18.51 -14.45
N GLN A 74 6.86 17.41 -14.98
CA GLN A 74 6.87 16.12 -14.31
C GLN A 74 7.59 16.19 -12.95
N ALA A 75 8.76 16.82 -12.91
CA ALA A 75 9.55 16.95 -11.70
C ALA A 75 8.84 17.79 -10.63
N ARG A 76 8.27 18.94 -11.01
CA ARG A 76 7.49 19.80 -10.11
C ARG A 76 6.30 19.05 -9.51
N ARG A 77 5.55 18.33 -10.34
CA ARG A 77 4.42 17.51 -9.88
C ARG A 77 4.84 16.49 -8.81
N VAL A 78 5.95 15.79 -9.02
CA VAL A 78 6.47 14.81 -8.05
C VAL A 78 6.89 15.50 -6.74
N VAL A 79 7.60 16.61 -6.82
CA VAL A 79 8.02 17.39 -5.64
C VAL A 79 6.82 17.94 -4.87
N ASP A 80 5.77 18.38 -5.56
CA ASP A 80 4.55 18.87 -4.93
C ASP A 80 3.81 17.77 -4.16
N HIS A 81 3.80 16.55 -4.70
CA HIS A 81 3.24 15.38 -4.02
C HIS A 81 3.95 15.05 -2.69
N TRP A 82 5.23 15.38 -2.57
CA TRP A 82 5.98 15.15 -1.33
C TRP A 82 5.62 16.11 -0.19
N ARG A 83 5.08 17.30 -0.50
CA ARG A 83 4.81 18.36 0.48
C ARG A 83 3.48 18.21 1.21
N ARG A 84 2.50 17.57 0.58
CA ARG A 84 1.14 17.41 1.13
C ARG A 84 0.94 15.95 1.52
N PRO A 85 0.68 15.63 2.80
CA PRO A 85 0.40 14.26 3.17
C PRO A 85 -0.88 13.82 2.46
N PRO A 86 -0.86 12.70 1.71
CA PRO A 86 -2.04 12.21 1.05
C PRO A 86 -2.94 11.62 2.13
N GLY A 87 -3.98 12.35 2.54
CA GLY A 87 -5.02 11.74 3.36
C GLY A 87 -5.70 10.59 2.62
N PHE A 88 -6.22 9.63 3.37
CA PHE A 88 -6.94 8.49 2.80
C PHE A 88 -8.27 8.29 3.51
N CYS A 89 -9.38 8.56 2.81
CA CYS A 89 -10.75 8.33 3.30
C CYS A 89 -11.07 8.95 4.68
N GLY A 90 -10.39 10.03 5.08
CA GLY A 90 -10.58 10.66 6.40
C GLY A 90 -10.09 9.79 7.57
N VAL A 91 -9.27 8.78 7.29
CA VAL A 91 -8.49 8.08 8.32
C VAL A 91 -7.55 9.11 8.96
N PRO A 92 -7.50 9.23 10.30
CA PRO A 92 -6.81 10.32 10.98
C PRO A 92 -5.37 10.55 10.51
N ASP A 93 -5.06 11.81 10.21
CA ASP A 93 -3.76 12.27 9.73
C ASP A 93 -3.12 13.21 10.73
N GLY A 94 -1.93 12.86 11.21
CA GLY A 94 -1.14 13.69 12.11
C GLY A 94 0.29 13.17 12.19
N HIS A 95 1.22 14.07 12.53
CA HIS A 95 2.65 13.76 12.70
C HIS A 95 2.88 12.63 13.73
N ASP A 96 1.97 12.50 14.71
CA ASP A 96 1.96 11.46 15.74
C ASP A 96 1.08 10.24 15.40
N ALA A 97 0.35 10.27 14.28
CA ALA A 97 -0.72 9.32 13.95
C ALA A 97 -0.44 8.43 12.71
N ARG A 98 0.73 8.57 12.06
CA ARG A 98 1.09 7.77 10.88
C ARG A 98 2.30 6.86 11.09
N PRO A 99 2.24 5.60 10.66
CA PRO A 99 1.20 4.99 9.84
C PRO A 99 -0.04 4.65 10.67
N SER A 100 -1.19 4.73 10.01
CA SER A 100 -2.42 4.10 10.51
C SER A 100 -2.29 2.58 10.41
N LEU A 101 -2.91 1.87 11.34
CA LEU A 101 -2.92 0.41 11.34
C LEU A 101 -4.20 -0.10 10.69
N MET A 102 -4.05 -0.95 9.69
CA MET A 102 -5.12 -1.71 9.05
C MET A 102 -5.05 -3.14 9.55
N GLY A 103 -5.97 -3.52 10.45
CA GLY A 103 -6.04 -4.83 11.07
C GLY A 103 -6.71 -5.85 10.15
N VAL A 104 -6.08 -7.01 9.96
CA VAL A 104 -6.58 -8.07 9.07
C VAL A 104 -7.59 -8.98 9.80
N VAL A 105 -8.79 -9.11 9.25
CA VAL A 105 -9.82 -10.07 9.66
C VAL A 105 -10.03 -11.08 8.54
N ASN A 106 -9.36 -12.23 8.63
CA ASN A 106 -9.55 -13.33 7.70
C ASN A 106 -10.79 -14.13 8.07
N LEU A 107 -11.68 -14.35 7.11
CA LEU A 107 -12.89 -15.16 7.25
C LEU A 107 -12.70 -16.59 6.74
N THR A 108 -11.56 -16.89 6.13
CA THR A 108 -11.15 -18.27 5.85
C THR A 108 -10.67 -18.93 7.13
N PRO A 109 -11.02 -20.19 7.41
CA PRO A 109 -10.43 -20.92 8.52
C PRO A 109 -8.92 -20.97 8.31
N ASP A 110 -8.15 -20.20 9.10
CA ASP A 110 -6.70 -20.33 9.19
C ASP A 110 -6.38 -21.60 10.01
N SER A 111 -6.82 -22.77 9.54
CA SER A 111 -6.36 -24.04 10.09
C SER A 111 -6.61 -25.19 9.12
N PHE A 112 -5.62 -26.06 9.02
CA PHE A 112 -5.58 -27.29 8.24
C PHE A 112 -6.59 -28.36 8.71
N TYR A 113 -7.74 -27.99 9.28
CA TYR A 113 -8.77 -28.90 9.75
C TYR A 113 -9.99 -28.91 8.82
N ALA A 114 -10.18 -30.03 8.12
CA ALA A 114 -11.17 -30.22 7.07
C ALA A 114 -12.66 -30.18 7.52
N HIS A 115 -12.96 -29.80 8.77
CA HIS A 115 -14.28 -30.03 9.38
C HIS A 115 -15.02 -28.80 9.93
N SER A 116 -14.45 -27.59 9.97
CA SER A 116 -15.24 -26.35 10.18
C SER A 116 -15.62 -25.72 8.83
N ARG A 117 -16.69 -26.22 8.22
CA ARG A 117 -17.11 -25.85 6.84
C ARG A 117 -17.75 -24.45 6.71
N LYS A 118 -17.83 -23.66 7.78
CA LYS A 118 -18.35 -22.29 7.76
C LYS A 118 -17.40 -21.34 8.52
N PRO A 119 -17.17 -20.12 8.01
CA PRO A 119 -16.56 -19.06 8.81
C PRO A 119 -17.36 -18.87 10.10
N ASP A 120 -16.68 -18.80 11.24
CA ASP A 120 -17.31 -18.36 12.47
C ASP A 120 -17.44 -16.83 12.43
N ILE A 121 -18.61 -16.36 11.98
CA ILE A 121 -18.95 -14.94 11.85
C ILE A 121 -18.84 -14.23 13.21
N ALA A 122 -19.25 -14.89 14.30
CA ALA A 122 -19.20 -14.31 15.63
C ALA A 122 -17.74 -14.14 16.09
N ALA A 123 -16.89 -15.14 15.84
CA ALA A 123 -15.45 -15.03 16.11
C ALA A 123 -14.80 -13.93 15.26
N ALA A 124 -15.18 -13.79 13.99
CA ALA A 124 -14.66 -12.73 13.13
C ALA A 124 -15.05 -11.32 13.60
N ILE A 125 -16.29 -11.14 14.05
CA ILE A 125 -16.75 -9.87 14.65
C ILE A 125 -15.99 -9.60 15.95
N ALA A 126 -15.85 -10.60 16.82
CA ALA A 126 -15.10 -10.47 18.08
C ALA A 126 -13.63 -10.10 17.82
N HIS A 127 -12.99 -10.74 16.84
CA HIS A 127 -11.63 -10.42 16.41
C HIS A 127 -11.53 -9.00 15.83
N GLY A 128 -12.47 -8.59 14.99
CA GLY A 128 -12.53 -7.21 14.48
C GLY A 128 -12.62 -6.17 15.60
N ARG A 129 -13.48 -6.41 16.61
CA ARG A 129 -13.59 -5.55 17.80
C ARG A 129 -12.29 -5.53 18.61
N GLN A 130 -11.63 -6.68 18.76
CA GLN A 130 -10.34 -6.77 19.43
C GLN A 130 -9.30 -5.90 18.70
N LEU A 131 -9.15 -6.05 17.38
CA LEU A 131 -8.19 -5.25 16.61
C LEU A 131 -8.48 -3.74 16.69
N ALA A 132 -9.75 -3.35 16.69
CA ALA A 132 -10.14 -1.95 16.90
C ALA A 132 -9.71 -1.46 18.30
N ALA A 133 -9.94 -2.26 19.36
CA ALA A 133 -9.50 -1.95 20.71
C ALA A 133 -7.96 -1.89 20.85
N GLU A 134 -7.23 -2.68 20.07
CA GLU A 134 -5.76 -2.64 19.97
C GLU A 134 -5.23 -1.40 19.23
N GLY A 135 -6.12 -0.64 18.56
CA GLY A 135 -5.79 0.60 17.87
C GLY A 135 -5.75 0.51 16.35
N ALA A 136 -6.40 -0.48 15.74
CA ALA A 136 -6.61 -0.51 14.29
C ALA A 136 -7.53 0.65 13.88
N ALA A 137 -7.04 1.50 12.97
CA ALA A 137 -7.83 2.59 12.39
C ALA A 137 -8.74 2.08 11.25
N ILE A 138 -8.39 0.95 10.64
CA ILE A 138 -9.13 0.30 9.56
C ILE A 138 -9.21 -1.19 9.86
N LEU A 139 -10.37 -1.82 9.65
CA LEU A 139 -10.53 -3.27 9.69
C LEU A 139 -10.68 -3.79 8.26
N ASP A 140 -9.77 -4.66 7.82
CA ASP A 140 -9.75 -5.21 6.46
C ASP A 140 -10.30 -6.64 6.47
N ILE A 141 -11.51 -6.79 5.92
CA ILE A 141 -12.28 -8.03 5.94
C ILE A 141 -11.99 -8.82 4.67
N GLY A 142 -11.28 -9.93 4.81
CA GLY A 142 -10.93 -10.81 3.69
C GLY A 142 -11.65 -12.14 3.75
N SER A 143 -12.47 -12.44 2.75
CA SER A 143 -13.20 -13.71 2.61
C SER A 143 -12.70 -14.60 1.47
N GLN A 144 -11.56 -14.27 0.87
CA GLN A 144 -11.09 -14.97 -0.32
C GLN A 144 -10.77 -16.44 -0.05
N SER A 145 -11.75 -17.29 -0.38
CA SER A 145 -11.55 -18.71 -0.65
C SER A 145 -10.82 -18.85 -1.99
N THR A 146 -9.48 -18.88 -1.98
CA THR A 146 -8.66 -19.21 -3.16
C THR A 146 -8.70 -20.71 -3.49
N ARG A 147 -9.90 -21.30 -3.58
CA ARG A 147 -10.08 -22.70 -4.00
C ARG A 147 -9.95 -22.78 -5.52
N PRO A 148 -8.96 -23.50 -6.08
CA PRO A 148 -8.88 -23.73 -7.51
C PRO A 148 -10.16 -24.42 -8.01
N GLY A 149 -10.75 -23.92 -9.11
CA GLY A 149 -11.82 -24.61 -9.84
C GLY A 149 -13.26 -24.38 -9.36
N SER A 150 -13.54 -23.42 -8.46
CA SER A 150 -14.93 -23.12 -8.07
C SER A 150 -15.62 -22.17 -9.05
N ASP A 151 -16.89 -22.45 -9.38
CA ASP A 151 -17.76 -21.56 -10.18
C ASP A 151 -17.80 -20.12 -9.61
N LEU A 152 -17.75 -19.13 -10.50
CA LEU A 152 -17.66 -17.69 -10.19
C LEU A 152 -18.89 -17.19 -9.43
N VAL A 153 -20.09 -17.67 -9.77
CA VAL A 153 -21.33 -17.27 -9.09
C VAL A 153 -21.33 -17.80 -7.66
N ALA A 154 -21.13 -19.10 -7.50
CA ALA A 154 -21.06 -19.73 -6.19
C ALA A 154 -19.92 -19.17 -5.31
N ALA A 155 -18.82 -18.71 -5.92
CA ALA A 155 -17.74 -18.05 -5.20
C ALA A 155 -18.16 -16.66 -4.68
N THR A 156 -18.86 -15.88 -5.51
CA THR A 156 -19.39 -14.56 -5.14
C THR A 156 -20.39 -14.67 -3.99
N GLU A 157 -21.36 -15.57 -4.08
CA GLU A 157 -22.38 -15.76 -3.04
C GLU A 157 -21.75 -16.20 -1.71
N ARG A 158 -20.77 -17.11 -1.75
CA ARG A 158 -20.03 -17.54 -0.55
C ARG A 158 -19.24 -16.40 0.09
N GLU A 159 -18.59 -15.58 -0.73
CA GLU A 159 -17.81 -14.43 -0.28
C GLU A 159 -18.73 -13.41 0.40
N CYS A 160 -19.86 -13.07 -0.23
CA CYS A 160 -20.88 -12.19 0.36
C CYS A 160 -21.48 -12.77 1.65
N ALA A 161 -21.85 -14.05 1.67
CA ALA A 161 -22.44 -14.68 2.86
C ALA A 161 -21.49 -14.69 4.07
N ALA A 162 -20.18 -14.73 3.82
CA ALA A 162 -19.16 -14.64 4.87
C ALA A 162 -18.91 -13.19 5.30
N ALA A 163 -18.65 -12.30 4.34
CA ALA A 163 -18.16 -10.95 4.62
C ALA A 163 -19.26 -9.97 5.06
N LEU A 164 -20.42 -9.97 4.41
CA LEU A 164 -21.42 -8.92 4.62
C LEU A 164 -21.96 -8.84 6.05
N PRO A 165 -22.20 -9.95 6.79
CA PRO A 165 -22.62 -9.86 8.19
C PRO A 165 -21.57 -9.21 9.09
N VAL A 166 -20.29 -9.51 8.86
CA VAL A 166 -19.16 -8.96 9.61
C VAL A 166 -19.01 -7.47 9.31
N ILE A 167 -19.01 -7.10 8.02
CA ILE A 167 -18.93 -5.71 7.55
C ILE A 167 -20.06 -4.88 8.13
N ARG A 168 -21.31 -5.35 8.02
CA ARG A 168 -22.49 -4.63 8.50
C ARG A 168 -22.42 -4.36 10.00
N THR A 169 -22.01 -5.37 10.78
CA THR A 169 -21.93 -5.25 12.23
C THR A 169 -20.84 -4.24 12.65
N LEU A 170 -19.62 -4.40 12.13
CA LEU A 170 -18.50 -3.53 12.50
C LEU A 170 -18.70 -2.09 12.00
N ALA A 171 -19.27 -1.92 10.80
CA ALA A 171 -19.59 -0.58 10.27
C ALA A 171 -20.69 0.12 11.10
N ALA A 172 -21.73 -0.61 11.54
CA ALA A 172 -22.77 -0.06 12.41
C ALA A 172 -22.22 0.34 13.79
N GLU A 173 -21.15 -0.30 14.26
CA GLU A 173 -20.41 0.05 15.48
C GLU A 173 -19.44 1.24 15.30
N GLY A 174 -19.39 1.83 14.09
CA GLY A 174 -18.57 3.01 13.79
C GLY A 174 -17.15 2.71 13.31
N ALA A 175 -16.80 1.44 13.07
CA ALA A 175 -15.50 1.10 12.52
C ALA A 175 -15.36 1.53 11.05
N VAL A 176 -14.16 1.95 10.65
CA VAL A 176 -13.82 2.11 9.23
C VAL A 176 -13.50 0.74 8.65
N VAL A 177 -14.39 0.22 7.81
CA VAL A 177 -14.28 -1.12 7.25
C VAL A 177 -13.78 -1.07 5.80
N SER A 178 -12.78 -1.90 5.53
CA SER A 178 -12.28 -2.25 4.20
C SER A 178 -12.73 -3.66 3.83
N THR A 179 -13.09 -3.89 2.57
CA THR A 179 -13.35 -5.22 2.02
C THR A 179 -12.20 -5.65 1.11
N ASP A 180 -11.56 -6.78 1.39
CA ASP A 180 -10.49 -7.36 0.57
C ASP A 180 -11.11 -8.34 -0.44
N THR A 181 -11.33 -7.84 -1.67
CA THR A 181 -11.99 -8.61 -2.73
C THR A 181 -11.48 -8.23 -4.12
N LEU A 182 -11.54 -9.21 -5.02
CA LEU A 182 -11.25 -9.06 -6.45
C LEU A 182 -12.54 -9.00 -7.29
N ARG A 183 -13.71 -9.10 -6.66
CA ARG A 183 -15.00 -9.23 -7.34
C ARG A 183 -15.78 -7.92 -7.24
N PRO A 184 -16.07 -7.24 -8.37
CA PRO A 184 -16.87 -6.02 -8.38
C PRO A 184 -18.21 -6.17 -7.64
N SER A 185 -18.91 -7.29 -7.86
CA SER A 185 -20.20 -7.56 -7.21
C SER A 185 -20.10 -7.72 -5.69
N VAL A 186 -19.00 -8.27 -5.17
CA VAL A 186 -18.76 -8.33 -3.71
C VAL A 186 -18.44 -6.94 -3.18
N ALA A 187 -17.63 -6.16 -3.90
CA ALA A 187 -17.30 -4.79 -3.52
C ALA A 187 -18.55 -3.90 -3.44
N GLU A 188 -19.43 -3.96 -4.44
CA GLU A 188 -20.71 -3.23 -4.45
C GLU A 188 -21.59 -3.61 -3.25
N ALA A 189 -21.74 -4.92 -2.99
CA ALA A 189 -22.54 -5.41 -1.87
C ALA A 189 -21.93 -5.02 -0.50
N ALA A 190 -20.60 -5.03 -0.39
CA ALA A 190 -19.87 -4.62 0.80
C ALA A 190 -20.04 -3.12 1.08
N ILE A 191 -19.96 -2.27 0.05
CA ILE A 191 -20.23 -0.83 0.16
C ILE A 191 -21.67 -0.61 0.65
N ALA A 192 -22.65 -1.31 0.06
CA ALA A 192 -24.04 -1.26 0.51
C ALA A 192 -24.24 -1.77 1.95
N ALA A 193 -23.34 -2.62 2.45
CA ALA A 193 -23.34 -3.09 3.84
C ALA A 193 -22.60 -2.14 4.81
N GLY A 194 -21.95 -1.08 4.32
CA GLY A 194 -21.27 -0.08 5.14
C GLY A 194 -19.74 -0.05 5.00
N ALA A 195 -19.14 -0.86 4.13
CA ALA A 195 -17.71 -0.74 3.83
C ALA A 195 -17.40 0.63 3.20
N ARG A 196 -16.33 1.27 3.67
CA ARG A 196 -15.87 2.58 3.16
C ARG A 196 -14.67 2.46 2.23
N ILE A 197 -13.99 1.32 2.25
CA ILE A 197 -12.78 1.05 1.46
C ILE A 197 -12.94 -0.27 0.72
N VAL A 198 -12.52 -0.31 -0.55
CA VAL A 198 -12.35 -1.53 -1.33
C VAL A 198 -10.85 -1.78 -1.49
N ASN A 199 -10.35 -2.89 -0.96
CA ASN A 199 -8.97 -3.33 -1.14
C ASN A 199 -8.92 -4.38 -2.26
N ASP A 200 -8.46 -3.96 -3.44
CA ASP A 200 -8.34 -4.82 -4.62
C ASP A 200 -6.86 -5.13 -4.91
N VAL A 201 -6.42 -6.32 -4.48
CA VAL A 201 -5.03 -6.75 -4.67
C VAL A 201 -4.61 -7.00 -6.13
N SER A 202 -5.55 -7.01 -7.09
CA SER A 202 -5.26 -7.09 -8.53
C SER A 202 -5.10 -5.72 -9.20
N GLY A 203 -5.70 -4.71 -8.57
CA GLY A 203 -5.82 -3.35 -9.07
C GLY A 203 -6.68 -3.18 -10.33
N LEU A 204 -7.44 -4.19 -10.73
CA LEU A 204 -8.24 -4.24 -11.96
C LEU A 204 -9.70 -3.81 -11.76
N MET A 205 -10.09 -3.41 -10.54
CA MET A 205 -11.46 -3.00 -10.24
C MET A 205 -11.92 -1.86 -11.16
N PRO A 206 -13.05 -2.02 -11.88
CA PRO A 206 -13.61 -0.95 -12.69
C PRO A 206 -14.01 0.24 -11.82
N ALA A 207 -13.77 1.46 -12.31
CA ALA A 207 -14.19 2.67 -11.60
C ALA A 207 -15.70 2.70 -11.32
N ALA A 208 -16.51 2.07 -12.18
CA ALA A 208 -17.96 1.96 -12.00
C ALA A 208 -18.37 1.17 -10.74
N ALA A 209 -17.51 0.30 -10.23
CA ALA A 209 -17.74 -0.42 -8.97
C ALA A 209 -17.47 0.45 -7.73
N LEU A 210 -16.83 1.62 -7.92
CA LEU A 210 -16.62 2.61 -6.86
C LEU A 210 -17.80 3.59 -6.89
N THR A 211 -18.91 3.21 -6.26
CA THR A 211 -20.07 4.10 -6.07
C THR A 211 -19.72 5.32 -5.21
N ASP A 212 -20.63 6.29 -5.12
CA ASP A 212 -20.37 7.58 -4.48
C ASP A 212 -19.93 7.44 -3.01
N GLY A 213 -18.65 7.71 -2.76
CA GLY A 213 -18.03 7.82 -1.43
C GLY A 213 -16.94 6.80 -1.10
N ALA A 214 -16.90 5.61 -1.71
CA ALA A 214 -15.93 4.57 -1.35
C ALA A 214 -14.48 4.92 -1.76
N ALA A 215 -13.51 4.64 -0.90
CA ALA A 215 -12.09 4.70 -1.24
C ALA A 215 -11.60 3.36 -1.78
N VAL A 216 -10.48 3.35 -2.50
CA VAL A 216 -9.90 2.16 -3.11
C VAL A 216 -8.41 2.02 -2.79
N VAL A 217 -7.99 0.82 -2.44
CA VAL A 217 -6.58 0.42 -2.43
C VAL A 217 -6.32 -0.42 -3.68
N ILE A 218 -5.46 0.10 -4.56
CA ILE A 218 -5.04 -0.60 -5.79
C ILE A 218 -3.79 -1.39 -5.46
N GLY A 219 -3.91 -2.72 -5.39
CA GLY A 219 -2.76 -3.60 -5.20
C GLY A 219 -2.13 -4.02 -6.51
N HIS A 220 -0.82 -4.27 -6.47
CA HIS A 220 -0.10 -4.88 -7.58
C HIS A 220 0.31 -6.32 -7.24
N MET A 221 -0.44 -7.28 -7.77
CA MET A 221 -0.10 -8.70 -7.78
C MET A 221 0.51 -9.10 -9.14
N ARG A 222 1.47 -10.04 -9.13
CA ARG A 222 1.99 -10.62 -10.38
C ARG A 222 1.62 -12.08 -10.53
N GLY A 223 1.23 -12.43 -11.76
CA GLY A 223 0.63 -13.72 -12.04
C GLY A 223 -0.67 -13.91 -11.25
N ASN A 224 -1.13 -15.14 -11.24
CA ASN A 224 -2.11 -15.65 -10.27
C ASN A 224 -1.35 -16.44 -9.18
N PRO A 225 -1.99 -16.88 -8.08
CA PRO A 225 -1.36 -17.71 -7.02
C PRO A 225 -0.49 -18.87 -7.54
N THR A 226 -0.75 -19.38 -8.75
CA THR A 226 -0.04 -20.52 -9.35
C THR A 226 1.13 -20.15 -10.28
N THR A 227 1.23 -18.92 -10.79
CA THR A 227 2.25 -18.49 -11.77
C THR A 227 3.22 -17.43 -11.24
N MET A 228 2.95 -16.93 -10.03
CA MET A 228 3.55 -15.73 -9.46
C MET A 228 5.05 -15.80 -9.14
N GLN A 229 5.70 -16.96 -9.25
CA GLN A 229 7.13 -17.13 -8.91
C GLN A 229 8.10 -16.94 -10.11
N ARG A 230 7.60 -16.63 -11.31
CA ARG A 230 8.43 -16.52 -12.53
C ARG A 230 8.70 -15.06 -12.90
N TRP A 231 9.69 -14.44 -12.25
CA TRP A 231 10.15 -13.10 -12.58
C TRP A 231 11.47 -13.13 -13.37
N PRO A 232 11.54 -12.57 -14.60
CA PRO A 232 12.82 -12.38 -15.29
C PRO A 232 13.69 -11.38 -14.52
N ARG A 233 14.97 -11.69 -14.30
CA ARG A 233 15.92 -10.83 -13.55
C ARG A 233 16.20 -9.46 -14.20
N SER A 234 15.71 -9.20 -15.42
CA SER A 234 15.75 -7.93 -16.14
C SER A 234 14.31 -7.43 -16.37
N ALA A 235 13.92 -6.16 -16.34
CA ALA A 235 14.60 -4.87 -16.28
C ALA A 235 13.65 -3.86 -15.58
N ARG A 236 14.16 -2.77 -14.99
CA ARG A 236 13.40 -1.63 -14.44
C ARG A 236 12.43 -1.92 -13.27
N GLY A 237 12.62 -3.01 -12.51
CA GLY A 237 11.71 -3.55 -11.47
C GLY A 237 10.79 -2.56 -10.73
N ILE A 238 11.35 -1.58 -10.00
CA ILE A 238 10.56 -0.58 -9.26
C ILE A 238 9.96 0.51 -10.16
N PHE A 239 10.67 0.93 -11.20
CA PHE A 239 10.19 1.94 -12.15
C PHE A 239 8.99 1.44 -12.96
N SER A 240 9.00 0.16 -13.37
CA SER A 240 7.83 -0.44 -14.02
C SER A 240 6.62 -0.54 -13.07
N LEU A 241 6.87 -0.72 -11.77
CA LEU A 241 5.82 -0.71 -10.76
C LEU A 241 5.25 0.71 -10.58
N TYR A 242 6.13 1.73 -10.51
CA TYR A 242 5.75 3.13 -10.50
C TYR A 242 4.89 3.48 -11.73
N ASP A 243 5.34 3.10 -12.92
CA ASP A 243 4.65 3.39 -14.18
C ASP A 243 3.26 2.77 -14.23
N TRP A 244 3.14 1.54 -13.72
CA TRP A 244 1.88 0.83 -13.64
C TRP A 244 0.89 1.51 -12.70
N PHE A 245 1.34 1.93 -11.51
CA PHE A 245 0.49 2.67 -10.59
C PHE A 245 0.09 4.04 -11.13
N ASP A 246 1.02 4.79 -11.72
CA ASP A 246 0.73 6.11 -12.28
C ASP A 246 -0.36 6.02 -13.36
N ALA A 247 -0.29 5.01 -14.24
CA ALA A 247 -1.32 4.77 -15.25
C ALA A 247 -2.70 4.44 -14.63
N ARG A 248 -2.74 3.66 -13.55
CA ARG A 248 -3.99 3.29 -12.86
C ARG A 248 -4.59 4.45 -12.07
N ILE A 249 -3.74 5.23 -11.39
CA ILE A 249 -4.16 6.45 -10.70
C ILE A 249 -4.72 7.43 -11.72
N ALA A 250 -4.02 7.65 -12.84
CA ALA A 250 -4.50 8.51 -13.92
C ALA A 250 -5.88 8.06 -14.44
N ALA A 251 -6.05 6.75 -14.71
CA ALA A 251 -7.31 6.19 -15.17
C ALA A 251 -8.47 6.42 -14.19
N LEU A 252 -8.27 6.20 -12.87
CA LEU A 252 -9.29 6.46 -11.86
C LEU A 252 -9.58 7.95 -11.67
N THR A 253 -8.55 8.80 -11.70
CA THR A 253 -8.75 10.25 -11.59
C THR A 253 -9.51 10.82 -12.78
N ALA A 254 -9.33 10.24 -13.98
CA ALA A 254 -10.07 10.62 -15.18
C ALA A 254 -11.57 10.27 -15.09
N THR A 255 -11.96 9.32 -14.24
CA THR A 255 -13.38 9.02 -13.96
C THR A 255 -13.95 9.81 -12.79
N GLY A 256 -13.19 10.76 -12.22
CA GLY A 256 -13.63 11.63 -11.13
C GLY A 256 -13.30 11.13 -9.72
N VAL A 257 -12.61 9.99 -9.56
CA VAL A 257 -12.19 9.53 -8.23
C VAL A 257 -11.06 10.42 -7.73
N ALA A 258 -11.30 11.14 -6.64
CA ALA A 258 -10.31 12.04 -6.06
C ALA A 258 -9.09 11.26 -5.52
N ARG A 259 -7.88 11.82 -5.65
CA ARG A 259 -6.62 11.18 -5.20
C ARG A 259 -6.62 10.78 -3.72
N HIS A 260 -7.29 11.53 -2.85
CA HIS A 260 -7.41 11.20 -1.41
C HIS A 260 -8.35 10.01 -1.11
N ARG A 261 -9.04 9.49 -2.14
CA ARG A 261 -9.81 8.23 -2.11
C ARG A 261 -9.05 7.09 -2.78
N ILE A 262 -7.81 7.31 -3.21
CA ILE A 262 -6.97 6.29 -3.85
C ILE A 262 -5.77 6.03 -2.95
N ALA A 263 -5.47 4.76 -2.73
CA ALA A 263 -4.21 4.30 -2.18
C ALA A 263 -3.62 3.20 -3.08
N ILE A 264 -2.32 2.96 -2.94
CA ILE A 264 -1.62 1.88 -3.63
C ILE A 264 -1.05 0.87 -2.63
N ASP A 265 -1.07 -0.41 -2.99
CA ASP A 265 -0.29 -1.46 -2.33
C ASP A 265 0.72 -2.06 -3.32
N PRO A 266 2.04 -1.79 -3.17
CA PRO A 266 3.10 -2.35 -4.03
C PRO A 266 3.10 -3.89 -4.11
N GLY A 267 2.38 -4.55 -3.22
CA GLY A 267 2.11 -5.97 -3.21
C GLY A 267 3.29 -6.77 -2.68
N PHE A 268 3.82 -6.38 -1.51
CA PHE A 268 4.90 -7.14 -0.86
C PHE A 268 4.48 -8.61 -0.66
N GLY A 269 5.29 -9.54 -1.15
CA GLY A 269 5.04 -10.98 -1.12
C GLY A 269 4.00 -11.50 -2.12
N PHE A 270 3.31 -10.65 -2.89
CA PHE A 270 2.34 -11.06 -3.91
C PHE A 270 3.04 -11.35 -5.24
N GLY A 271 3.61 -12.55 -5.36
CA GLY A 271 4.31 -12.97 -6.57
C GLY A 271 5.69 -12.37 -6.77
N LYS A 272 6.34 -12.02 -5.65
CA LYS A 272 7.58 -11.27 -5.64
C LYS A 272 8.62 -12.04 -4.84
N GLY A 273 9.72 -12.38 -5.50
CA GLY A 273 10.91 -12.93 -4.85
C GLY A 273 11.56 -11.92 -3.89
N VAL A 274 12.54 -12.40 -3.09
CA VAL A 274 13.20 -11.62 -2.03
C VAL A 274 13.74 -10.27 -2.54
N HIS A 275 14.46 -10.26 -3.66
CA HIS A 275 15.03 -9.01 -4.22
C HIS A 275 13.96 -7.98 -4.62
N HIS A 276 12.78 -8.41 -5.08
CA HIS A 276 11.69 -7.49 -5.41
C HIS A 276 11.05 -6.90 -4.16
N ASN A 277 10.87 -7.74 -3.13
CA ASN A 277 10.35 -7.30 -1.84
C ASN A 277 11.30 -6.31 -1.16
N GLN A 278 12.61 -6.57 -1.26
CA GLN A 278 13.65 -5.65 -0.83
C GLN A 278 13.55 -4.32 -1.59
N ALA A 279 13.49 -4.34 -2.92
CA ALA A 279 13.39 -3.13 -3.74
C ALA A 279 12.13 -2.31 -3.43
N ILE A 280 10.99 -2.97 -3.14
CA ILE A 280 9.77 -2.29 -2.73
C ILE A 280 10.00 -1.48 -1.45
N LEU A 281 10.55 -2.09 -0.40
CA LEU A 281 10.78 -1.39 0.86
C LEU A 281 11.83 -0.29 0.73
N GLN A 282 12.93 -0.57 0.02
CA GLN A 282 14.00 0.41 -0.20
C GLN A 282 13.54 1.65 -0.96
N HIS A 283 12.62 1.48 -1.91
CA HIS A 283 12.16 2.54 -2.79
C HIS A 283 10.70 2.96 -2.55
N LEU A 284 10.18 2.74 -1.33
CA LEU A 284 8.91 3.36 -0.92
C LEU A 284 8.91 4.89 -1.08
N PRO A 285 10.01 5.61 -0.75
CA PRO A 285 10.05 7.07 -0.95
C PRO A 285 9.85 7.48 -2.41
N LEU A 286 10.34 6.69 -3.38
CA LEU A 286 10.10 6.92 -4.80
C LEU A 286 8.60 6.81 -5.15
N LEU A 287 7.90 5.81 -4.60
CA LEU A 287 6.46 5.63 -4.85
C LEU A 287 5.61 6.76 -4.24
N SER A 288 6.10 7.47 -3.21
CA SER A 288 5.41 8.64 -2.65
C SER A 288 5.23 9.76 -3.68
N GLY A 289 6.08 9.80 -4.72
CA GLY A 289 5.96 10.72 -5.85
C GLY A 289 4.69 10.52 -6.69
N LEU A 290 3.93 9.44 -6.48
CA LEU A 290 2.65 9.19 -7.15
C LEU A 290 1.50 10.02 -6.57
N GLY A 291 1.68 10.67 -5.42
CA GLY A 291 0.71 11.60 -4.85
C GLY A 291 -0.59 10.96 -4.34
N VAL A 292 -0.48 9.72 -3.83
CA VAL A 292 -1.56 8.96 -3.20
C VAL A 292 -1.01 8.22 -1.98
N ALA A 293 -1.89 7.76 -1.08
CA ALA A 293 -1.46 7.03 0.11
C ALA A 293 -0.85 5.66 -0.26
N ILE A 294 0.15 5.23 0.51
CA ILE A 294 0.75 3.90 0.36
C ILE A 294 0.30 3.00 1.51
N VAL A 295 -0.38 1.92 1.16
CA VAL A 295 -0.67 0.79 2.04
C VAL A 295 0.42 -0.25 1.84
N ILE A 296 0.90 -0.88 2.92
CA ILE A 296 1.82 -2.00 2.77
C ILE A 296 1.58 -3.11 3.78
N GLY A 297 1.43 -4.34 3.26
CA GLY A 297 1.29 -5.56 4.05
C GLY A 297 2.58 -6.36 4.11
N VAL A 298 3.42 -6.13 5.11
CA VAL A 298 4.64 -6.93 5.37
C VAL A 298 4.41 -8.05 6.39
N SER A 299 3.33 -7.98 7.16
CA SER A 299 3.06 -8.86 8.29
C SER A 299 3.04 -10.35 7.90
N ARG A 300 3.89 -11.13 8.57
CA ARG A 300 4.01 -12.60 8.51
C ARG A 300 4.32 -13.17 7.12
N LYS A 301 4.80 -12.35 6.18
CA LYS A 301 5.09 -12.76 4.80
C LYS A 301 6.25 -13.75 4.69
N ALA A 302 6.16 -14.67 3.73
CA ALA A 302 7.13 -15.77 3.55
C ALA A 302 8.56 -15.31 3.26
N SER A 303 8.74 -14.20 2.54
CA SER A 303 10.06 -13.62 2.27
C SER A 303 10.80 -13.21 3.55
N LEU A 304 10.09 -12.70 4.55
CA LEU A 304 10.68 -12.37 5.85
C LEU A 304 11.07 -13.64 6.61
N GLY A 305 10.22 -14.66 6.58
CA GLY A 305 10.51 -15.96 7.17
C GLY A 305 11.77 -16.61 6.57
N PHE A 306 11.95 -16.50 5.26
CA PHE A 306 13.15 -16.98 4.57
C PHE A 306 14.43 -16.24 5.02
N ILE A 307 14.38 -14.91 5.11
CA ILE A 307 15.55 -14.09 5.51
C ILE A 307 15.90 -14.30 6.98
N ALA A 308 14.90 -14.34 7.86
CA ALA A 308 15.07 -14.38 9.31
C ALA A 308 15.19 -15.80 9.89
N GLY A 309 15.11 -16.85 9.06
CA GLY A 309 15.12 -18.23 9.55
C GLY A 309 13.86 -18.63 10.33
N ALA A 310 12.71 -18.00 10.04
CA ALA A 310 11.42 -18.23 10.69
C ALA A 310 10.40 -18.89 9.72
N PRO A 311 10.47 -20.22 9.53
CA PRO A 311 9.68 -20.92 8.51
C PRO A 311 8.17 -20.93 8.84
N ALA A 312 7.76 -20.98 10.10
CA ALA A 312 6.35 -20.89 10.48
C ALA A 312 5.89 -19.43 10.51
N ALA A 313 4.67 -19.15 10.02
CA ALA A 313 4.11 -17.79 10.03
C ALA A 313 3.89 -17.23 11.43
N ALA A 314 3.71 -18.10 12.43
CA ALA A 314 3.60 -17.75 13.85
C ALA A 314 4.86 -17.05 14.38
N ASP A 315 6.04 -17.49 13.93
CA ASP A 315 7.34 -17.06 14.47
C ASP A 315 7.87 -15.79 13.80
N ARG A 316 7.11 -15.21 12.86
CA ARG A 316 7.55 -14.08 12.04
C ARG A 316 7.24 -12.72 12.65
N LEU A 317 6.72 -12.65 13.88
CA LEU A 317 6.39 -11.37 14.51
C LEU A 317 7.62 -10.44 14.57
N PRO A 318 8.80 -10.85 15.07
CA PRO A 318 9.97 -9.95 15.12
C PRO A 318 10.36 -9.40 13.74
N ALA A 319 10.40 -10.27 12.73
CA ALA A 319 10.70 -9.87 11.35
C ALA A 319 9.64 -8.94 10.76
N SER A 320 8.36 -9.15 11.11
CA SER A 320 7.25 -8.30 10.69
C SER A 320 7.34 -6.90 11.30
N LEU A 321 7.68 -6.81 12.59
CA LEU A 321 7.88 -5.53 13.28
C LEU A 321 9.05 -4.75 12.66
N ALA A 322 10.18 -5.41 12.42
CA ALA A 322 11.33 -4.77 11.76
C ALA A 322 10.96 -4.23 10.36
N ALA A 323 10.26 -5.04 9.55
CA ALA A 323 9.81 -4.61 8.23
C ALA A 323 8.78 -3.47 8.29
N ALA A 324 7.91 -3.46 9.30
CA ALA A 324 6.92 -2.40 9.51
C ALA A 324 7.59 -1.06 9.85
N LEU A 325 8.67 -1.05 10.66
CA LEU A 325 9.45 0.14 10.95
C LEU A 325 10.16 0.68 9.71
N VAL A 326 10.75 -0.20 8.89
CA VAL A 326 11.37 0.20 7.61
C VAL A 326 10.32 0.79 6.66
N ALA A 327 9.14 0.17 6.58
CA ALA A 327 8.04 0.67 5.76
C ALA A 327 7.55 2.05 6.22
N GLU A 328 7.45 2.27 7.52
CA GLU A 328 7.08 3.56 8.10
C GLU A 328 8.10 4.64 7.77
N GLN A 329 9.40 4.36 7.92
CA GLN A 329 10.48 5.27 7.56
C GLN A 329 10.50 5.60 6.06
N GLY A 330 10.09 4.65 5.22
CA GLY A 330 9.93 4.83 3.78
C GLY A 330 8.66 5.59 3.38
N GLY A 331 7.79 5.95 4.33
CA GLY A 331 6.59 6.75 4.10
C GLY A 331 5.31 5.98 3.85
N ALA A 332 5.23 4.72 4.29
CA ALA A 332 3.95 4.01 4.33
C ALA A 332 2.94 4.82 5.15
N ALA A 333 1.79 5.13 4.55
CA ALA A 333 0.70 5.83 5.22
C ALA A 333 -0.12 4.85 6.08
N ILE A 334 -0.23 3.59 5.63
CA ILE A 334 -1.00 2.54 6.28
C ILE A 334 -0.19 1.26 6.31
N LEU A 335 -0.11 0.63 7.48
CA LEU A 335 0.46 -0.71 7.65
C LEU A 335 -0.67 -1.73 7.81
N ARG A 336 -0.72 -2.70 6.89
CA ARG A 336 -1.67 -3.81 6.96
C ARG A 336 -1.07 -4.96 7.76
N VAL A 337 -1.64 -5.26 8.93
CA VAL A 337 -1.02 -6.15 9.95
C VAL A 337 -2.01 -7.12 10.59
N HIS A 338 -1.50 -8.28 11.00
CA HIS A 338 -2.24 -9.22 11.85
C HIS A 338 -2.10 -8.85 13.34
N ASP A 339 -0.92 -8.36 13.74
CA ASP A 339 -0.55 -8.09 15.13
C ASP A 339 -0.61 -6.58 15.43
N VAL A 340 -1.83 -6.05 15.62
CA VAL A 340 -2.06 -4.60 15.77
C VAL A 340 -1.40 -4.07 17.03
N ALA A 341 -1.66 -4.66 18.20
CA ALA A 341 -1.07 -4.21 19.46
C ALA A 341 0.47 -4.18 19.43
N ALA A 342 1.10 -5.26 18.93
CA ALA A 342 2.56 -5.35 18.86
C ALA A 342 3.15 -4.33 17.88
N THR A 343 2.51 -4.14 16.71
CA THR A 343 2.94 -3.14 15.73
C THR A 343 2.83 -1.73 16.29
N ARG A 344 1.72 -1.42 16.98
CA ARG A 344 1.52 -0.14 17.65
C ARG A 344 2.62 0.13 18.68
N GLN A 345 2.93 -0.84 19.54
CA GLN A 345 4.00 -0.70 20.54
C GLN A 345 5.35 -0.44 19.88
N ALA A 346 5.72 -1.21 18.84
CA ALA A 346 6.98 -1.02 18.13
C ALA A 346 7.08 0.40 17.52
N LEU A 347 6.00 0.89 16.90
CA LEU A 347 5.95 2.25 16.35
C LEU A 347 6.07 3.32 17.44
N GLN A 348 5.39 3.14 18.58
CA GLN A 348 5.47 4.08 19.70
C GLN A 348 6.90 4.20 20.22
N ILE A 349 7.57 3.07 20.44
CA ILE A 349 8.98 3.05 20.88
C ILE A 349 9.90 3.66 19.82
N ALA A 350 9.75 3.29 18.56
CA ALA A 350 10.58 3.83 17.48
C ALA A 350 10.41 5.34 17.30
N ARG A 351 9.22 5.89 17.52
CA ARG A 351 8.98 7.35 17.50
C ARG A 351 9.54 8.05 18.72
N PHE A 352 9.51 7.45 19.90
CA PHE A 352 10.08 8.04 21.12
C PHE A 352 11.57 8.39 20.98
N PHE A 353 12.32 7.61 20.20
CA PHE A 353 13.76 7.81 19.99
C PHE A 353 14.12 8.64 18.74
N ARG A 354 13.15 9.22 18.04
CA ARG A 354 13.36 10.04 16.83
C ARG A 354 13.07 11.50 17.09
#